data_AF-A0A8T7E9C2-F1
#
_entry.id   AF-A0A8T7E9C2-F1
#
_cell.length_a   1.000
_cell.length_b   1.000
_cell.length_c   1.000
_cell.angle_alpha   90.00
_cell.angle_beta   90.00
_cell.angle_gamma   90.00
#
_symmetry.space_group_name_H-M   'P 1'
#
loop_
_entity.id
_entity.type
_entity.pdbx_description
1 polymer ?
#
loop_
_entity_poly.entity_id
_entity_poly.type
_entity_poly.pdbx_seq_one_letter_code
_entity_poly.pdbx_strand_id
1 'polypeptide(L)'
;MGTALIGSILIASLVTNFQKAVITDPALAAIAPELAAQAEHNANFVSVAEVTLAAEAAGLSDAEVAAITTQYAEAQITALKSAFAAIALFALLALWYVQKLPAMAVGEPPEATVSHPAASG
;
A
#
# COMPACT_ATOMS: atom_id res chain seq x y z
N MET A 1 -15.34 -12.56 -2.19
CA MET A 1 -14.60 -13.16 -3.32
C MET A 1 -14.30 -12.16 -4.45
N GLY A 2 -15.22 -11.26 -4.83
CA GLY A 2 -14.95 -10.28 -5.91
C GLY A 2 -14.03 -9.10 -5.54
N THR A 3 -14.05 -8.60 -4.31
CA THR A 3 -13.27 -7.40 -3.90
C THR A 3 -11.76 -7.64 -3.84
N ALA A 4 -11.35 -8.82 -3.39
CA ALA A 4 -9.93 -9.24 -3.40
C ALA A 4 -9.39 -9.38 -4.83
N LEU A 5 -10.23 -9.82 -5.77
CA LEU A 5 -9.89 -9.92 -7.19
C LEU A 5 -9.75 -8.53 -7.84
N ILE A 6 -10.67 -7.60 -7.56
CA ILE A 6 -10.56 -6.23 -8.07
C ILE A 6 -9.32 -5.53 -7.49
N GLY A 7 -9.03 -5.75 -6.20
CA GLY A 7 -7.83 -5.23 -5.55
C GLY A 7 -6.54 -5.75 -6.16
N SER A 8 -6.46 -7.06 -6.45
CA SER A 8 -5.27 -7.64 -7.10
C SER A 8 -5.09 -7.14 -8.54
N ILE A 9 -6.18 -6.95 -9.29
CA ILE A 9 -6.14 -6.37 -10.65
C ILE A 9 -5.65 -4.91 -10.62
N LEU A 10 -6.11 -4.11 -9.66
CA LEU A 10 -5.65 -2.73 -9.48
C LEU A 10 -4.15 -2.66 -9.17
N ILE A 11 -3.68 -3.46 -8.20
CA ILE A 11 -2.26 -3.53 -7.83
C ILE A 11 -1.42 -3.97 -9.04
N ALA A 12 -1.85 -5.00 -9.78
CA ALA A 12 -1.16 -5.48 -10.98
C ALA A 12 -1.09 -4.42 -12.08
N SER A 13 -2.16 -3.64 -12.27
CA SER A 13 -2.21 -2.53 -13.23
C SER A 13 -1.24 -1.40 -12.85
N LEU A 14 -1.19 -1.01 -11.57
CA LEU A 14 -0.28 0.02 -11.08
C LEU A 14 1.19 -0.38 -11.30
N VAL A 15 1.57 -1.61 -10.92
CA VAL A 15 2.93 -2.13 -11.09
C VAL A 15 3.33 -2.10 -12.57
N THR A 16 2.45 -2.58 -13.44
CA THR A 16 2.69 -2.64 -14.89
C THR A 16 2.84 -1.24 -15.50
N ASN A 17 1.99 -0.29 -15.09
CA ASN A 17 2.03 1.08 -15.58
C ASN A 17 3.28 1.83 -15.09
N PHE A 18 3.69 1.62 -13.84
CA PHE A 18 4.90 2.22 -13.28
C PHE A 18 6.16 1.71 -14.00
N GLN A 19 6.30 0.40 -14.19
CA GLN A 19 7.43 -0.17 -14.94
C GLN A 19 7.49 0.38 -16.37
N LYS A 20 6.34 0.48 -17.06
CA LYS A 20 6.26 1.13 -18.38
C LYS A 20 6.71 2.59 -18.32
N ALA A 21 6.25 3.37 -17.35
CA ALA A 21 6.62 4.77 -17.22
C ALA A 21 8.13 4.95 -17.04
N VAL A 22 8.77 4.15 -16.17
CA VAL A 22 10.22 4.20 -15.93
C VAL A 22 11.03 3.81 -17.17
N ILE A 23 10.62 2.77 -17.91
CA ILE A 23 11.34 2.30 -19.10
C ILE A 23 11.15 3.25 -20.30
N THR A 24 9.99 3.88 -20.39
CA THR A 24 9.63 4.73 -21.56
C THR A 24 10.08 6.18 -21.37
N ASP A 25 10.29 6.63 -20.13
CA ASP A 25 10.85 7.96 -19.86
C ASP A 25 12.36 7.96 -20.20
N PRO A 26 12.80 8.66 -21.25
CA PRO A 26 14.20 8.70 -21.65
C PRO A 26 15.13 9.28 -20.58
N ALA A 27 14.61 10.11 -19.67
CA ALA A 27 15.37 10.67 -18.56
C ALA A 27 15.61 9.63 -17.45
N LEU A 28 14.71 8.65 -17.31
CA LEU A 28 14.82 7.58 -16.31
C LEU A 28 15.46 6.31 -16.87
N ALA A 29 15.33 6.05 -18.18
CA ALA A 29 15.84 4.84 -18.82
C ALA A 29 17.36 4.64 -18.62
N ALA A 30 18.14 5.74 -18.64
CA ALA A 30 19.58 5.70 -18.42
C ALA A 30 19.97 5.34 -16.97
N ILE A 31 19.11 5.66 -16.00
CA ILE A 31 19.34 5.42 -14.57
C ILE A 31 18.52 4.26 -14.01
N ALA A 32 17.67 3.61 -14.81
CA ALA A 32 16.83 2.50 -14.38
C ALA A 32 17.62 1.34 -13.74
N PRO A 33 18.81 0.94 -14.24
CA PRO A 33 19.64 -0.07 -13.58
C PRO A 33 20.15 0.39 -12.21
N GLU A 34 20.63 1.64 -12.11
CA GLU A 34 21.04 2.25 -10.83
C GLU A 34 19.86 2.33 -9.87
N LEU A 35 18.68 2.71 -10.37
CA LEU A 35 17.47 2.87 -9.56
C LEU A 35 16.98 1.53 -9.00
N ALA A 36 17.07 0.45 -9.79
CA ALA A 36 16.77 -0.90 -9.34
C ALA A 36 17.79 -1.39 -8.29
N ALA A 37 19.09 -1.20 -8.54
CA ALA A 37 20.14 -1.56 -7.59
C ALA A 37 20.03 -0.76 -6.28
N GLN A 38 19.72 0.54 -6.37
CA GLN A 38 19.45 1.39 -5.23
C GLN A 38 18.17 0.97 -4.51
N ALA A 39 17.11 0.60 -5.21
CA ALA A 39 15.87 0.13 -4.58
C ALA A 39 16.10 -1.18 -3.78
N GLU A 40 16.90 -2.11 -4.32
CA GLU A 40 17.32 -3.32 -3.58
C GLU A 40 18.21 -2.97 -2.39
N HIS A 41 19.13 -2.01 -2.54
CA HIS A 41 20.00 -1.60 -1.45
C HIS A 41 19.26 -0.85 -0.34
N ASN A 42 18.30 0.02 -0.69
CA ASN A 42 17.43 0.74 0.24
C ASN A 42 16.32 -0.16 0.83
N ALA A 43 16.06 -1.33 0.25
CA ALA A 43 15.19 -2.34 0.85
C ALA A 43 15.82 -2.96 2.12
N ASN A 44 17.16 -2.91 2.25
CA ASN A 44 17.81 -3.15 3.53
C ASN A 44 17.57 -1.95 4.44
N PHE A 45 16.61 -2.10 5.34
CA PHE A 45 16.30 -1.10 6.35
C PHE A 45 17.50 -0.93 7.30
N VAL A 46 18.15 0.23 7.27
CA VAL A 46 19.28 0.55 8.16
C VAL A 46 18.72 1.13 9.46
N SER A 47 19.12 0.58 10.60
CA SER A 47 18.71 1.13 11.89
C SER A 47 19.42 2.45 12.18
N VAL A 48 18.80 3.28 13.03
CA VAL A 48 19.41 4.54 13.49
C VAL A 48 20.79 4.28 14.13
N ALA A 49 20.94 3.17 14.87
CA ALA A 49 22.20 2.77 15.48
C ALA A 49 23.29 2.43 14.45
N GLU A 50 22.92 1.75 13.35
CA GLU A 50 23.86 1.47 12.26
C GLU A 50 24.30 2.74 11.53
N VAL A 51 23.40 3.73 11.38
CA VAL A 51 23.76 5.05 10.83
C VAL A 51 24.72 5.80 11.76
N THR A 52 24.49 5.77 13.07
CA THR A 52 25.40 6.35 14.07
C THR A 52 26.79 5.71 13.99
N LEU A 53 26.86 4.37 14.03
CA LEU A 53 28.13 3.64 13.95
C LEU A 53 28.87 3.89 12.63
N ALA A 54 28.15 3.97 11.51
CA ALA A 54 28.74 4.28 10.22
C ALA A 54 29.29 5.72 10.16
N ALA A 55 28.58 6.69 10.74
CA ALA A 55 29.03 8.08 10.80
C ALA A 55 30.27 8.24 11.70
N GLU A 56 30.31 7.57 12.86
CA GLU A 56 31.48 7.51 13.72
C GLU A 56 32.67 6.85 13.01
N ALA A 57 32.45 5.73 12.32
CA ALA A 57 33.49 5.02 11.57
C ALA A 57 34.04 5.85 10.40
N ALA A 58 33.23 6.76 9.84
CA ALA A 58 33.65 7.72 8.83
C ALA A 58 34.43 8.93 9.40
N GLY A 59 34.58 9.00 10.73
CA GLY A 59 35.38 10.03 11.41
C GLY A 59 34.69 11.39 11.54
N LEU A 60 33.35 11.42 11.45
CA LEU A 60 32.56 12.64 11.69
C LEU A 60 32.69 13.07 13.16
N SER A 61 32.55 14.37 13.41
CA SER A 61 32.48 14.88 14.78
C SER A 61 31.18 14.49 15.47
N ASP A 62 31.17 14.42 16.81
CA ASP A 62 29.97 14.08 17.59
C ASP A 62 28.74 14.94 17.23
N ALA A 63 28.97 16.22 16.91
CA ALA A 63 27.91 17.13 16.50
C ALA A 63 27.31 16.75 15.13
N GLU A 64 28.14 16.33 14.17
CA GLU A 64 27.70 15.88 12.85
C GLU A 64 27.01 14.51 12.93
N VAL A 65 27.53 13.59 13.75
CA VAL A 65 26.90 12.28 14.03
C VAL A 65 25.52 12.46 14.64
N ALA A 66 25.38 13.35 15.63
CA ALA A 66 24.09 13.64 16.25
C ALA A 66 23.10 14.27 15.25
N ALA A 67 23.57 15.20 14.41
CA ALA A 67 22.75 15.84 13.40
C ALA A 67 22.22 14.84 12.36
N ILE A 68 23.10 14.00 11.78
CA ILE A 68 22.70 13.04 10.75
C ILE A 68 21.79 11.95 11.32
N THR A 69 22.06 11.48 12.54
CA THR A 69 21.26 10.47 13.23
C THR A 69 19.85 10.99 13.54
N THR A 70 19.75 12.23 14.03
CA THR A 70 18.47 12.88 14.32
C THR A 70 17.66 13.08 13.04
N GLN A 71 18.29 13.62 12.00
CA GLN A 71 17.63 13.85 10.72
C GLN A 71 17.16 12.55 10.08
N TYR A 72 17.94 11.47 10.19
CA TYR A 72 17.55 10.15 9.71
C TYR A 72 16.35 9.58 10.47
N ALA A 73 16.33 9.70 11.80
CA ALA A 73 15.20 9.27 12.62
C ALA A 73 13.91 10.04 12.29
N GLU A 74 13.99 11.37 12.13
CA GLU A 74 12.84 12.18 11.71
C GLU A 74 12.35 11.83 10.31
N ALA A 75 13.26 11.57 9.38
CA ALA A 75 12.93 11.12 8.04
C ALA A 75 12.17 9.78 8.06
N GLN A 76 12.58 8.82 8.90
CA GLN A 76 11.86 7.56 9.06
C GLN A 76 10.43 7.75 9.58
N ILE A 77 10.24 8.59 10.59
CA ILE A 77 8.90 8.89 11.13
C ILE A 77 8.03 9.55 10.05
N THR A 78 8.59 10.48 9.30
CA THR A 78 7.89 11.18 8.20
C THR A 78 7.50 10.21 7.10
N ALA A 79 8.41 9.33 6.68
CA ALA A 79 8.15 8.29 5.70
C ALA A 79 7.05 7.34 6.17
N LEU A 80 7.09 6.89 7.42
CA LEU A 80 6.07 6.01 8.00
C LEU A 80 4.69 6.68 8.02
N LYS A 81 4.62 7.96 8.44
CA LYS A 81 3.37 8.74 8.41
C LYS A 81 2.83 8.89 6.98
N SER A 82 3.71 9.16 6.02
CA SER A 82 3.33 9.28 4.61
C SER A 82 2.78 7.95 4.07
N ALA A 83 3.46 6.84 4.37
CA ALA A 83 3.00 5.50 3.99
C ALA A 83 1.62 5.18 4.58
N PHE A 84 1.40 5.44 5.87
CA PHE A 84 0.09 5.26 6.49
C PHE A 84 -0.99 6.16 5.88
N ALA A 85 -0.67 7.42 5.56
CA ALA A 85 -1.60 8.33 4.91
C ALA A 85 -1.99 7.81 3.51
N ALA A 86 -1.03 7.31 2.73
CA ALA A 86 -1.30 6.70 1.44
C ALA A 86 -2.19 5.45 1.58
N ILE A 87 -1.87 4.55 2.52
CA ILE A 87 -2.69 3.36 2.81
C ILE A 87 -4.11 3.76 3.21
N ALA A 88 -4.26 4.76 4.08
CA ALA A 88 -5.56 5.27 4.49
C ALA A 88 -6.35 5.84 3.31
N LEU A 89 -5.71 6.61 2.43
CA LEU A 89 -6.32 7.11 1.20
C LEU A 89 -6.82 5.97 0.30
N PHE A 90 -6.00 4.94 0.07
CA PHE A 90 -6.40 3.77 -0.70
C PHE A 90 -7.56 3.01 -0.05
N ALA A 91 -7.54 2.87 1.28
CA ALA A 91 -8.63 2.25 2.03
C ALA A 91 -9.94 3.03 1.88
N LEU A 92 -9.90 4.37 1.95
CA LEU A 92 -11.07 5.23 1.72
C LEU A 92 -11.63 5.10 0.30
N LEU A 93 -10.76 5.09 -0.71
CA LEU A 93 -11.16 4.88 -2.10
C LEU A 93 -11.82 3.50 -2.28
N ALA A 94 -11.27 2.46 -1.65
CA ALA A 94 -11.84 1.11 -1.69
C ALA A 94 -13.22 1.07 -1.00
N LEU A 95 -13.36 1.66 0.19
CA LEU A 95 -14.64 1.70 0.92
C LEU A 95 -15.71 2.50 0.17
N TRP A 96 -15.35 3.64 -0.42
CA TRP A 96 -16.26 4.43 -1.24
C TRP A 96 -16.77 3.64 -2.44
N TYR A 97 -15.89 2.87 -3.09
CA TYR A 97 -16.26 2.00 -4.18
C TYR A 97 -17.19 0.86 -3.74
N VAL A 98 -16.95 0.28 -2.55
CA VAL A 98 -17.82 -0.76 -1.97
C VAL A 98 -19.20 -0.21 -1.57
N GLN A 99 -19.28 0.99 -1.00
CA GLN A 99 -20.56 1.61 -0.62
C GLN A 99 -21.47 1.92 -1.80
N LYS A 100 -20.92 2.04 -3.02
CA LYS A 100 -21.72 2.24 -4.25
C LYS A 100 -22.38 0.96 -4.78
N LEU A 101 -22.16 -0.19 -4.16
CA LEU A 101 -22.86 -1.42 -4.54
C LEU A 101 -24.23 -1.48 -3.85
N PRO A 102 -25.34 -1.59 -4.59
CA PRO A 102 -26.67 -1.73 -3.99
C PRO A 102 -26.72 -3.02 -3.17
N ALA A 103 -27.05 -2.90 -1.88
CA ALA A 103 -27.34 -4.06 -1.03
C ALA A 103 -28.72 -4.62 -1.42
N MET A 104 -28.79 -5.40 -2.50
CA MET A 104 -29.94 -6.27 -2.72
C MET A 104 -29.88 -7.39 -1.70
N ALA A 105 -30.74 -7.33 -0.70
CA ALA A 105 -31.01 -8.46 0.18
C ALA A 105 -31.61 -9.60 -0.67
N VAL A 106 -30.82 -10.64 -0.92
CA VAL A 106 -31.34 -11.89 -1.47
C VAL A 106 -31.88 -12.69 -0.29
N GLY A 107 -33.20 -12.60 -0.08
CA GLY A 107 -33.84 -13.39 0.97
C GLY A 107 -35.27 -12.96 1.25
N GLU A 108 -36.20 -13.43 0.44
CA GLU A 108 -37.48 -13.92 0.96
C GLU A 108 -37.78 -15.20 0.17
N PRO A 109 -37.57 -16.41 0.73
CA PRO A 109 -38.12 -17.61 0.14
C PRO A 109 -39.64 -17.41 0.05
N PRO A 110 -40.29 -17.73 -1.09
CA PRO A 110 -41.74 -17.64 -1.17
C PRO A 110 -42.28 -18.51 -0.04
N GLU A 111 -42.95 -17.84 0.91
CA GLU A 111 -43.72 -18.47 1.97
C GLU A 111 -44.62 -19.47 1.26
N ALA A 112 -44.25 -20.75 1.35
CA ALA A 112 -45.05 -21.83 0.82
C ALA A 112 -46.36 -21.76 1.60
N THR A 113 -47.38 -21.19 0.97
CA THR A 113 -48.75 -21.18 1.47
C THR A 113 -49.12 -22.61 1.79
N VAL A 114 -49.01 -22.97 3.07
CA VAL A 114 -49.44 -24.26 3.60
C VAL A 114 -50.97 -24.21 3.59
N SER A 115 -51.55 -24.58 2.45
CA SER A 115 -52.99 -24.77 2.32
C SER A 115 -53.41 -26.08 2.98
N HIS A 116 -54.03 -25.99 4.16
CA HIS A 116 -54.85 -27.06 4.73
C HIS A 116 -55.84 -26.47 5.76
N PRO A 117 -57.03 -27.04 6.02
CA PRO A 117 -57.99 -27.74 5.15
C PRO A 117 -59.35 -27.00 5.06
N ALA A 118 -60.17 -27.32 4.07
CA ALA A 118 -61.62 -27.06 4.14
C ALA A 118 -62.38 -28.38 4.00
N ALA A 119 -62.78 -28.92 5.15
CA ALA A 119 -63.82 -29.93 5.23
C ALA A 119 -65.19 -29.25 5.07
N SER A 120 -65.96 -29.67 4.06
CA SER A 120 -67.42 -29.51 3.92
C SER A 120 -67.80 -29.99 2.51
N GLY A 121 -68.73 -30.91 2.26
CA GLY A 121 -69.67 -31.68 3.06
C GLY A 121 -70.36 -32.68 2.13
#